data_AF-A0A5K1GW85-F1
#
_entry.id   AF-A0A5K1GW85-F1
#
_cell.length_a   1.000
_cell.length_b   1.000
_cell.length_c   1.000
_cell.angle_alpha   90.00
_cell.angle_beta   90.00
_cell.angle_gamma   90.00
#
_symmetry.space_group_name_H-M   'P 1'
#
loop_
_entity.id
_entity.type
_entity.pdbx_description
1 polymer ?
#
loop_
_entity_poly.entity_id
_entity_poly.type
_entity_poly.pdbx_seq_one_letter_code
_entity_poly.pdbx_strand_id
1 'polypeptide(L)' 'AALVAMVMAVEFASIADAKYNSYLRVYEEPGCRGRSEKYEACGCHNLEFNGGY' A
#
# COMPACT_ATOMS: atom_id res chain seq x y z
N ALA A 1 23.39 17.79 18.00
CA ALA A 1 23.45 17.46 16.57
C ALA A 1 23.18 15.97 16.30
N ALA A 2 23.94 15.03 16.87
CA ALA A 2 23.77 13.59 16.62
C ALA A 2 22.37 13.03 16.92
N LEU A 3 21.77 13.43 18.06
CA LEU A 3 20.41 13.02 18.43
C LEU A 3 19.35 13.44 17.41
N VAL A 4 19.44 14.67 16.89
CA VAL A 4 18.53 15.18 15.87
C VAL A 4 18.69 14.41 14.56
N ALA A 5 19.92 14.08 14.17
CA ALA A 5 20.18 13.26 12.98
C ALA A 5 19.63 11.83 13.13
N MET A 6 19.74 11.22 14.31
CA MET A 6 19.16 9.90 14.58
C MET A 6 17.63 9.91 14.53
N VAL A 7 16.98 10.92 15.12
CA VAL A 7 15.52 11.07 15.07
C VAL A 7 15.07 11.21 13.62
N MET A 8 15.69 12.10 12.84
CA MET A 8 15.34 12.27 11.42
C MET A 8 15.55 10.96 10.63
N ALA A 9 16.64 10.23 10.85
CA ALA A 9 16.90 8.96 10.15
C ALA A 9 15.82 7.89 10.41
N VAL A 10 15.28 7.81 11.63
CA VAL A 10 14.19 6.88 11.98
C VAL A 10 12.89 7.28 11.31
N GLU A 11 12.56 8.58 11.29
CA GLU A 11 11.37 9.11 10.60
C GLU A 11 11.42 8.86 9.08
N PHE A 12 12.59 8.99 8.44
CA PHE A 12 12.73 8.70 7.02
C PHE A 12 12.66 7.19 6.70
N ALA A 13 13.15 6.33 7.60
CA ALA A 13 13.06 4.88 7.43
C ALA A 13 11.62 4.37 7.49
N SER A 14 10.78 4.93 8.38
CA SER A 14 9.36 4.56 8.48
C SER A 14 8.53 5.02 7.27
N ILE A 15 8.86 6.18 6.69
CA ILE A 15 8.19 6.68 5.48
C ILE A 15 8.57 5.84 4.24
N ALA A 16 9.83 5.40 4.16
CA ALA A 16 10.26 4.51 3.09
C ALA A 16 9.50 3.19 3.12
N ASP A 17 9.39 2.56 4.28
CA ASP A 17 8.67 1.29 4.47
C ASP A 17 7.18 1.38 4.10
N ALA A 18 6.49 2.47 4.47
CA ALA A 18 5.10 2.69 4.09
C ALA A 18 4.89 2.79 2.57
N LYS A 19 5.87 3.37 1.84
CA LYS A 19 5.85 3.45 0.38
C LYS A 19 6.07 2.09 -0.30
N TYR A 20 6.74 1.15 0.39
CA TYR A 20 6.95 -0.22 -0.10
C TYR A 20 5.88 -1.21 0.38
N ASN A 21 5.04 -0.83 1.36
CA ASN A 21 3.99 -1.68 1.93
C ASN A 21 2.55 -1.27 1.55
N SER A 22 2.36 -0.25 0.71
CA SER A 22 1.04 0.10 0.20
C SER A 22 0.56 -0.92 -0.84
N TYR A 23 -0.66 -1.40 -0.70
CA TYR A 23 -1.30 -2.29 -1.66
C TYR A 23 -2.73 -1.83 -1.94
N LEU A 24 -3.24 -2.16 -3.13
CA LEU A 24 -4.65 -2.07 -3.45
C LEU A 24 -5.25 -3.47 -3.36
N ARG A 25 -6.40 -3.60 -2.71
CA ARG A 25 -7.21 -4.82 -2.76
C ARG A 25 -8.48 -4.49 -3.53
N VAL A 26 -8.92 -5.41 -4.38
CA VAL A 26 -10.17 -5.25 -5.13
C VAL A 26 -11.00 -6.52 -5.00
N TYR A 27 -12.31 -6.36 -5.07
CA TYR A 27 -13.30 -7.39 -4.80
C TYR A 27 -14.24 -7.58 -5.99
N GLU A 28 -14.67 -8.82 -6.21
CA GLU A 28 -15.60 -9.23 -7.26
C GLU A 28 -17.01 -8.63 -7.06
N GLU A 29 -17.48 -8.57 -5.81
CA GLU A 29 -18.81 -8.07 -5.45
C GLU A 29 -18.75 -6.65 -4.83
N PRO A 30 -19.89 -5.93 -4.74
CA PRO A 30 -19.93 -4.62 -4.09
C PRO A 30 -19.45 -4.65 -2.62
N GLY A 31 -18.57 -3.70 -2.29
CA GLY A 31 -17.91 -3.64 -0.98
C GLY A 31 -16.79 -4.67 -0.87
N CYS A 32 -16.57 -5.23 0.32
CA CYS A 32 -15.48 -6.19 0.58
C CYS A 32 -15.98 -7.64 0.55
N ARG A 33 -16.65 -8.05 -0.54
CA ARG A 33 -17.33 -9.35 -0.65
C ARG A 33 -16.85 -10.15 -1.86
N GLY A 34 -17.03 -11.46 -1.81
CA GLY A 34 -16.65 -12.38 -2.89
C GLY A 34 -15.14 -12.60 -2.97
N ARG A 35 -14.67 -12.98 -4.16
CA ARG A 35 -13.23 -13.13 -4.43
C ARG A 35 -12.55 -11.78 -4.37
N SER A 36 -11.27 -11.79 -4.00
CA SER A 36 -10.45 -10.58 -3.98
C SER A 36 -9.08 -10.81 -4.58
N GLU A 37 -8.51 -9.75 -5.12
CA GLU A 37 -7.16 -9.72 -5.67
C GLU A 37 -6.36 -8.58 -5.04
N LYS A 38 -5.06 -8.83 -4.81
CA LYS A 38 -4.15 -7.88 -4.16
C LYS A 38 -3.10 -7.40 -5.17
N TYR A 39 -3.01 -6.08 -5.33
CA TYR A 39 -2.04 -5.40 -6.17
C TYR A 39 -1.01 -4.70 -5.29
N GLU A 40 0.20 -5.27 -5.22
CA GLU A 40 1.32 -4.76 -4.42
C GLU A 40 2.34 -3.94 -5.23
N ALA A 41 2.31 -4.09 -6.56
CA ALA A 41 3.25 -3.40 -7.44
C ALA A 41 2.86 -1.93 -7.63
N CYS A 42 3.83 -1.02 -7.51
CA CYS A 42 3.66 0.38 -7.87
C CYS A 42 3.31 0.55 -9.35
N GLY A 43 2.44 1.52 -9.65
CA GLY A 43 1.96 1.82 -11.00
C GLY A 43 0.48 1.47 -11.19
N CYS A 44 -0.06 1.81 -12.36
CA CYS A 44 -1.42 1.46 -12.74
C CYS A 44 -1.45 0.05 -13.34
N HIS A 45 -2.38 -0.77 -12.89
CA HIS A 45 -2.59 -2.12 -13.37
C HIS A 45 -4.02 -2.25 -13.90
N ASN A 46 -4.22 -3.16 -14.86
CA ASN A 46 -5.57 -3.55 -15.27
C ASN A 46 -6.16 -4.43 -14.17
N LEU A 47 -7.31 -4.02 -13.64
CA LEU A 47 -7.98 -4.72 -12.55
C LEU A 47 -8.83 -5.88 -13.09
N GLU A 48 -8.72 -7.06 -12.49
CA GLU A 48 -9.58 -8.22 -12.83
C GLU A 48 -11.03 -7.97 -12.37
N PHE A 49 -11.22 -7.33 -11.21
CA PHE A 49 -12.52 -7.10 -10.59
C PHE A 49 -12.93 -5.62 -10.52
N ASN A 50 -14.25 -5.38 -10.56
CA ASN A 50 -14.85 -4.04 -10.56
C ASN A 50 -15.95 -3.85 -9.48
N GLY A 51 -16.02 -4.74 -8.47
CA GLY A 51 -17.07 -4.71 -7.45
C GLY A 51 -16.81 -3.69 -6.33
N GLY A 52 -15.75 -3.89 -5.55
CA GLY A 52 -15.33 -2.99 -4.47
C GLY A 52 -13.81 -2.94 -4.29
N TYR A 53 -13.33 -2.00 -3.46
CA TYR A 53 -11.91 -1.69 -3.25
C TYR A 53 -11.63 -1.58 -1.75
#